data_AF-E2B0X4-F1
#
_entry.id   AF-E2B0X4-F1
#
_cell.length_a   1.000
_cell.length_b   1.000
_cell.length_c   1.000
_cell.angle_alpha   90.00
_cell.angle_beta   90.00
_cell.angle_gamma   90.00
#
_symmetry.space_group_name_H-M   'P 1'
#
loop_
_entity.id
_entity.type
_entity.pdbx_description
1 polymer ?
#
loop_
_entity_poly.entity_id
_entity_poly.type
_entity_poly.pdbx_seq_one_letter_code
_entity_poly.pdbx_strand_id
1 'polypeptide(L)'
;NSYIGQTKRHLGTRVKEHFNNIKLHESNLSVISKHKLEFNHDFDSSIPVILHNERYVRKRKIAEMFFIKKFDNTINLQKDTESLNNIY
;
A
#
# COMPACT_ATOMS: atom_id res chain seq x y z
N ASN A 1 4.37 -8.67 -7.92
CA ASN A 1 3.97 -8.29 -6.54
C ASN A 1 3.08 -7.07 -6.57
N SER A 2 2.11 -6.97 -5.65
CA SER A 2 1.16 -5.87 -5.59
C SER A 2 1.28 -5.09 -4.28
N TYR A 3 0.97 -3.80 -4.30
CA TYR A 3 0.78 -3.00 -3.10
C TYR A 3 -0.67 -2.51 -3.06
N ILE A 4 -1.32 -2.69 -1.91
CA ILE A 4 -2.70 -2.28 -1.68
C ILE A 4 -2.69 -1.17 -0.64
N GLY A 5 -3.28 -0.03 -0.95
CA GLY A 5 -3.32 1.10 -0.04
C GLY A 5 -4.64 1.86 -0.18
N GLN A 6 -5.06 2.51 0.91
CA GLN A 6 -6.16 3.47 0.86
C GLN A 6 -5.70 4.92 0.86
N THR A 7 -6.57 5.80 0.38
CA THR A 7 -6.39 7.24 0.47
C THR A 7 -7.72 7.97 0.59
N LYS A 8 -7.73 9.07 1.36
CA LYS A 8 -8.79 10.10 1.29
C LYS A 8 -8.41 11.24 0.33
N ARG A 9 -7.12 11.36 -0.02
CA ARG A 9 -6.62 12.36 -0.98
C ARG A 9 -7.02 11.98 -2.39
N HIS A 10 -6.93 12.93 -3.31
CA HIS A 10 -7.00 12.63 -4.74
C HIS A 10 -6.00 11.54 -5.13
N LEU A 11 -6.46 10.60 -5.97
CA LEU A 11 -5.69 9.43 -6.36
C LEU A 11 -4.31 9.81 -6.93
N GLY A 12 -4.29 10.75 -7.88
CA GLY A 12 -3.05 11.22 -8.51
C GLY A 12 -2.05 11.82 -7.50
N THR A 13 -2.54 12.50 -6.46
CA THR A 13 -1.68 12.99 -5.37
C THR A 13 -1.05 11.83 -4.61
N ARG A 14 -1.84 10.83 -4.23
CA ARG A 14 -1.35 9.66 -3.49
C ARG A 14 -0.31 8.85 -4.29
N VAL A 15 -0.54 8.71 -5.60
CA VAL A 15 0.40 8.07 -6.53
C VAL A 15 1.72 8.85 -6.56
N LYS A 16 1.67 10.16 -6.78
CA LYS A 16 2.87 11.02 -6.78
C LYS A 16 3.64 10.96 -5.45
N GLU A 17 2.94 10.92 -4.33
CA GLU A 17 3.57 10.77 -3.00
C GLU A 17 4.36 9.45 -2.90
N HIS A 18 3.81 8.34 -3.40
CA HIS A 18 4.53 7.07 -3.42
C HIS A 18 5.77 7.11 -4.30
N PHE A 19 5.67 7.64 -5.53
CA PHE A 19 6.82 7.68 -6.44
C PHE A 19 7.90 8.67 -5.98
N ASN A 20 7.52 9.78 -5.36
CA ASN A 20 8.49 10.74 -4.82
C ASN A 20 9.11 10.28 -3.50
N ASN A 21 8.51 9.32 -2.79
CA ASN A 21 9.02 8.85 -1.50
C ASN A 21 10.42 8.25 -1.61
N ILE A 22 10.83 7.71 -2.76
CA ILE A 22 12.19 7.20 -3.00
C ILE A 22 13.30 8.25 -2.82
N LYS A 23 12.94 9.54 -2.85
CA LYS A 23 13.88 10.66 -2.66
C LYS A 23 14.12 10.99 -1.18
N LEU A 24 13.41 10.35 -0.25
CA LEU A 24 13.58 10.56 1.18
C LEU A 24 14.78 9.76 1.71
N HIS A 25 15.22 10.11 2.92
CA HIS A 25 16.19 9.32 3.68
C HIS A 25 15.70 7.87 3.87
N GLU A 26 16.62 6.91 3.88
CA GLU A 26 16.35 5.46 3.92
C GLU A 26 15.36 5.05 5.04
N SER A 27 15.52 5.63 6.22
CA SER A 27 14.64 5.39 7.38
C SER A 27 13.18 5.78 7.15
N ASN A 28 12.92 6.69 6.21
CA ASN A 28 11.60 7.24 5.88
C ASN A 28 11.02 6.66 4.58
N LEU A 29 11.69 5.67 3.98
CA LEU A 29 11.19 5.01 2.79
C LEU A 29 9.94 4.16 3.10
N SER A 30 8.95 4.32 2.23
CA SER A 30 7.77 3.48 2.18
C SER A 30 8.13 2.09 1.67
N VAL A 31 7.23 1.14 1.91
CA VAL A 31 7.41 -0.26 1.51
C VAL A 31 7.61 -0.40 0.00
N ILE A 32 6.91 0.41 -0.80
CA ILE A 32 7.06 0.45 -2.25
C ILE A 32 8.48 0.87 -2.63
N SER A 33 8.98 1.97 -2.05
CA SER A 33 10.33 2.49 -2.36
C SER A 33 11.42 1.52 -1.92
N LYS A 34 11.28 0.92 -0.73
CA LYS A 34 12.23 -0.09 -0.24
C LYS A 34 12.26 -1.31 -1.15
N HIS A 35 11.09 -1.86 -1.48
CA HIS A 35 10.99 -3.01 -2.37
C HIS A 35 11.58 -2.72 -3.76
N LYS A 36 11.34 -1.52 -4.30
CA LYS A 36 11.97 -1.09 -5.55
C LYS A 36 13.50 -1.11 -5.46
N LEU A 37 14.09 -0.53 -4.42
CA LEU A 37 15.55 -0.47 -4.26
C LEU A 37 16.17 -1.86 -4.01
N GLU A 38 15.53 -2.68 -3.17
CA GLU A 38 16.03 -4.00 -2.79
C GLU A 38 15.97 -5.03 -3.94
N PHE A 39 14.90 -4.98 -4.74
CA PHE A 39 14.64 -5.99 -5.78
C PHE A 39 14.78 -5.45 -7.20
N ASN A 40 15.21 -4.19 -7.37
CA ASN A 40 15.24 -3.48 -8.65
C ASN A 40 13.92 -3.61 -9.43
N HIS A 41 12.80 -3.53 -8.71
CA HIS A 41 11.46 -3.79 -9.22
C HIS A 41 10.65 -2.49 -9.34
N ASP A 42 10.27 -2.14 -10.57
CA ASP A 42 9.49 -0.95 -10.87
C ASP A 42 7.98 -1.20 -10.82
N PHE A 43 7.25 -0.26 -10.22
CA PHE A 43 5.78 -0.24 -10.23
C PHE A 43 5.28 0.69 -11.34
N ASP A 44 4.19 0.28 -12.01
CA ASP A 44 3.52 1.11 -13.00
C ASP A 44 2.98 2.39 -12.35
N SER A 45 3.36 3.53 -12.94
CA SER A 45 3.01 4.86 -12.48
C SER A 45 1.73 5.40 -13.10
N SER A 46 1.19 4.74 -14.13
CA SER A 46 0.21 5.32 -15.04
C SER A 46 -1.17 5.47 -14.41
N ILE A 47 -1.77 4.45 -13.78
CA ILE A 47 -2.96 4.53 -12.91
C ILE A 47 -3.06 3.27 -12.03
N PRO A 48 -3.25 3.38 -10.70
CA PRO A 48 -3.54 2.21 -9.85
C PRO A 48 -4.97 1.69 -10.06
N VAL A 49 -5.17 0.38 -9.88
CA VAL A 49 -6.48 -0.27 -9.96
C VAL A 49 -7.36 0.14 -8.77
N ILE A 50 -8.59 0.59 -9.04
CA ILE A 50 -9.57 0.93 -8.00
C ILE A 50 -10.35 -0.33 -7.60
N LEU A 51 -10.09 -0.83 -6.39
CA LEU A 51 -10.76 -2.02 -5.84
C LEU A 51 -12.09 -1.70 -5.14
N HIS A 52 -12.19 -0.53 -4.51
CA HIS A 52 -13.37 -0.11 -3.74
C HIS A 52 -13.40 1.40 -3.49
N ASN A 53 -14.59 1.99 -3.38
CA ASN A 53 -14.80 3.40 -3.03
C ASN A 53 -15.65 3.49 -1.76
N GLU A 54 -15.11 4.12 -0.72
CA GLU A 54 -15.77 4.26 0.58
C GLU A 54 -15.42 5.59 1.23
N ARG A 55 -16.45 6.36 1.61
CA ARG A 55 -16.30 7.67 2.25
C ARG A 55 -15.83 7.56 3.69
N TYR A 56 -16.30 6.56 4.42
CA TYR A 56 -16.04 6.40 5.84
C TYR A 56 -14.68 5.77 6.12
N VAL A 57 -13.84 6.48 6.88
CA VAL A 57 -12.45 6.06 7.17
C VAL A 57 -12.39 4.64 7.76
N ARG A 58 -13.25 4.33 8.74
CA ARG A 58 -13.27 3.01 9.39
C ARG A 58 -13.54 1.88 8.40
N LYS A 59 -14.58 2.03 7.57
CA LYS A 59 -14.93 1.05 6.53
C LYS A 59 -13.85 0.93 5.46
N ARG A 60 -13.23 2.04 5.07
CA ARG A 60 -12.13 2.04 4.09
C ARG A 60 -10.88 1.32 4.61
N LYS A 61 -10.54 1.45 5.90
CA LYS A 61 -9.47 0.67 6.54
C LYS A 61 -9.78 -0.83 6.54
N ILE A 62 -11.02 -1.21 6.87
CA ILE A 62 -11.47 -2.61 6.81
C ILE A 62 -11.36 -3.14 5.38
N ALA A 63 -11.77 -2.36 4.38
CA ALA A 63 -11.64 -2.74 2.97
C ALA A 63 -10.17 -2.92 2.55
N GLU A 64 -9.27 -2.00 2.96
CA GLU A 64 -7.83 -2.13 2.73
C GLU A 64 -7.29 -3.44 3.32
N MET A 65 -7.59 -3.74 4.59
CA MET A 65 -7.18 -5.00 5.23
C MET A 65 -7.73 -6.23 4.51
N PHE A 66 -9.02 -6.21 4.14
CA PHE A 66 -9.66 -7.29 3.40
C PHE A 66 -8.96 -7.55 2.07
N PHE A 67 -8.67 -6.52 1.29
CA PHE A 67 -7.98 -6.68 0.02
C PHE A 67 -6.52 -7.11 0.20
N ILE A 68 -5.80 -6.60 1.20
CA ILE A 68 -4.45 -7.08 1.52
C ILE A 68 -4.44 -8.58 1.81
N LYS A 69 -5.41 -9.09 2.57
CA LYS A 69 -5.53 -10.52 2.88
C LYS A 69 -6.07 -11.36 1.72
N LYS A 70 -6.93 -10.79 0.87
CA LYS A 70 -7.55 -11.48 -0.27
C LYS A 70 -6.58 -11.71 -1.44
N PHE A 71 -5.65 -10.80 -1.66
CA PHE A 71 -4.70 -10.89 -2.76
C PHE A 71 -3.43 -11.61 -2.34
N ASP A 72 -2.96 -12.52 -3.18
CA ASP A 72 -1.67 -13.18 -3.01
C ASP A 72 -0.52 -12.22 -3.37
N ASN A 73 0.67 -12.47 -2.82
CA ASN A 73 1.92 -11.75 -3.15
C ASN A 73 1.85 -10.22 -2.98
N THR A 74 1.15 -9.76 -1.94
CA THR A 74 1.18 -8.35 -1.53
C THR A 74 2.48 -8.02 -0.80
N ILE A 75 3.06 -6.85 -1.08
CA ILE A 75 4.25 -6.37 -0.37
C ILE A 75 3.91 -5.59 0.90
N ASN A 76 2.63 -5.48 1.26
CA ASN A 76 2.18 -4.72 2.41
C ASN A 76 2.81 -5.19 3.72
N LEU A 77 3.31 -4.24 4.53
CA LEU A 77 3.76 -4.55 5.89
C LEU A 77 2.52 -4.88 6.74
N GLN A 78 2.48 -6.10 7.28
CA GLN A 78 1.41 -6.59 8.16
C GLN A 78 1.59 -6.17 9.63
N LYS A 79 2.17 -4.98 9.87
CA LYS A 79 2.52 -4.51 11.23
C LYS A 79 1.31 -4.35 12.14
N ASP A 80 0.16 -3.94 11.60
CA ASP A 80 -1.08 -3.78 12.36
C ASP A 80 -1.74 -5.13 12.73
N THR A 81 -1.27 -6.23 12.14
CA THR A 81 -1.74 -7.60 12.43
C THR A 81 -0.69 -8.45 13.14
N GLU A 82 0.52 -7.94 13.41
CA GLU A 82 1.56 -8.69 14.15
C GLU A 82 1.09 -9.09 15.57
N SER A 83 0.18 -8.32 16.16
CA SER A 83 -0.45 -8.61 17.46
C SER A 83 -1.77 -9.37 17.37
N LEU A 84 -2.26 -9.66 16.16
CA LEU A 84 -3.50 -10.41 15.94
C LEU A 84 -3.17 -11.89 15.70
N ASN A 85 -3.83 -12.75 16.46
CA ASN A 85 -3.58 -14.19 16.45
C ASN A 85 -3.92 -14.79 15.06
N ASN A 86 -3.04 -15.64 14.52
CA ASN A 86 -3.13 -16.22 13.16
C ASN A 86 -4.32 -17.20 12.93
N ILE A 87 -5.29 -17.23 13.84
CA ILE A 87 -6.42 -18.18 13.83
C ILE A 87 -7.58 -17.65 12.95
N TYR A 88 -7.47 -16.44 12.39
CA TYR A 88 -8.50 -15.83 11.53
C TYR A 88 -7.95 -15.39 10.18
#